data_AF-M2Q5A0-F1
#
_entry.id   AF-M2Q5A0-F1
#
_cell.length_a   1.000
_cell.length_b   1.000
_cell.length_c   1.000
_cell.angle_alpha   90.00
_cell.angle_beta   90.00
_cell.angle_gamma   90.00
#
_symmetry.space_group_name_H-M   'P 1'
#
loop_
_entity.id
_entity.type
_entity.pdbx_description
1 polymer ?
#
loop_
_entity_poly.entity_id
_entity_poly.type
_entity_poly.pdbx_seq_one_letter_code
_entity_poly.pdbx_strand_id
1 'polypeptide(L)'
;MGVTVHAHWVFIADGDGDLFGYGDKVMRALLEQERCLDGFVDSAVSADAGRAVMEIEADVSGDDLSHAIAKAHAAVRSALHSAGIGTPDWPTHGEAMSMVLKDLRTEQLV
;
A
#
# COMPACT_ATOMS: atom_id res chain seq x y z
N MET A 1 -19.92 12.98 3.93
CA MET A 1 -19.04 13.09 2.75
C MET A 1 -17.85 12.19 3.05
N GLY A 2 -17.61 11.16 2.23
CA GLY A 2 -16.43 10.31 2.39
C GLY A 2 -15.15 11.01 1.92
N VAL A 3 -14.01 10.43 2.25
CA VAL A 3 -12.68 10.88 1.83
C VAL A 3 -12.07 9.80 0.95
N THR A 4 -11.40 10.21 -0.14
CA THR A 4 -10.53 9.33 -0.93
C THR A 4 -9.09 9.76 -0.74
N VAL A 5 -8.20 8.80 -0.53
CA VAL A 5 -6.75 9.02 -0.48
C VAL A 5 -6.08 8.25 -1.59
N HIS A 6 -5.09 8.88 -2.23
CA HIS A 6 -4.12 8.17 -3.05
C HIS A 6 -3.00 7.70 -2.12
N ALA A 7 -2.81 6.39 -2.02
CA ALA A 7 -1.82 5.80 -1.12
C ALA A 7 -0.68 5.18 -1.92
N HIS A 8 0.54 5.50 -1.53
CA HIS A 8 1.77 5.04 -2.16
C HIS A 8 2.67 4.39 -1.11
N TRP A 9 3.12 3.17 -1.38
CA TRP A 9 4.08 2.44 -0.56
C TRP A 9 5.32 2.11 -1.38
N VAL A 10 6.48 2.32 -0.77
CA VAL A 10 7.78 1.97 -1.35
C VAL A 10 8.42 0.90 -0.49
N PHE A 11 8.77 -0.22 -1.11
CA PHE A 11 9.43 -1.36 -0.49
C PHE A 11 10.82 -1.53 -1.07
N ILE A 12 11.79 -1.76 -0.20
CA ILE A 12 13.14 -2.18 -0.59
C ILE A 12 13.18 -3.70 -0.43
N ALA A 13 13.46 -4.41 -1.52
CA ALA A 13 13.64 -5.84 -1.51
C ALA A 13 15.00 -6.19 -0.91
N ASP A 14 15.00 -7.03 0.11
CA ASP A 14 16.22 -7.63 0.66
C ASP A 14 16.33 -9.07 0.14
N GLY A 15 17.36 -9.33 -0.66
CA GLY A 15 17.64 -10.64 -1.26
C GLY A 15 17.68 -10.66 -2.80
N ASP A 16 18.04 -11.82 -3.31
CA ASP A 16 18.30 -12.16 -4.71
C ASP A 16 17.12 -12.87 -5.40
N GLY A 17 15.91 -12.72 -4.83
CA GLY A 17 14.67 -13.24 -5.39
C GLY A 17 14.22 -12.51 -6.66
N ASP A 18 13.36 -13.16 -7.45
CA ASP A 18 12.75 -12.57 -8.65
C ASP A 18 11.74 -11.47 -8.28
N LEU A 19 12.22 -10.23 -8.20
CA LEU A 19 11.43 -9.06 -7.83
C LEU A 19 10.23 -8.85 -8.75
N PHE A 20 10.40 -9.06 -10.07
CA PHE A 20 9.31 -8.91 -11.03
C PHE A 20 8.27 -10.02 -10.85
N GLY A 21 8.71 -11.26 -10.62
CA GLY A 21 7.82 -12.37 -10.29
C GLY A 21 7.03 -12.17 -8.99
N TYR A 22 7.61 -11.52 -7.98
CA TYR A 22 6.88 -11.08 -6.79
C TYR A 22 5.90 -9.95 -7.11
N GLY A 23 6.32 -8.95 -7.88
CA GLY A 23 5.46 -7.84 -8.32
C GLY A 23 4.20 -8.33 -9.05
N ASP A 24 4.34 -9.30 -9.96
CA ASP A 24 3.22 -9.92 -10.67
C ASP A 24 2.24 -10.62 -9.71
N LYS A 25 2.74 -11.31 -8.68
CA LYS A 25 1.91 -11.96 -7.66
C LYS A 25 1.17 -10.93 -6.81
N VAL A 26 1.86 -9.87 -6.40
CA VAL A 26 1.27 -8.78 -5.62
C VAL A 26 0.19 -8.08 -6.42
N MET A 27 0.45 -7.74 -7.69
CA MET A 27 -0.54 -7.09 -8.57
C MET A 27 -1.82 -7.94 -8.70
N ARG A 28 -1.68 -9.25 -8.91
CA ARG A 28 -2.84 -10.16 -8.95
C ARG A 28 -3.62 -10.15 -7.64
N ALA A 29 -2.92 -10.18 -6.50
CA ALA A 29 -3.56 -10.14 -5.19
C ALA A 29 -4.25 -8.79 -4.90
N LEU A 30 -3.68 -7.67 -5.37
CA LEU A 30 -4.31 -6.34 -5.27
C LEU A 30 -5.57 -6.23 -6.12
N LEU A 31 -5.56 -6.74 -7.35
CA LEU A 31 -6.76 -6.82 -8.19
C LEU A 31 -7.86 -7.70 -7.56
N GLU A 32 -7.49 -8.70 -6.77
CA GLU A 32 -8.46 -9.45 -5.95
C GLU A 32 -9.00 -8.62 -4.79
N GLN A 33 -8.17 -7.77 -4.15
CA GLN A 33 -8.65 -6.82 -3.15
C GLN A 33 -9.65 -5.84 -3.76
N GLU A 34 -9.38 -5.28 -4.94
CA GLU A 34 -10.31 -4.35 -5.61
C GLU A 34 -11.71 -4.95 -5.83
N ARG A 35 -11.78 -6.25 -6.10
CA ARG A 35 -13.06 -6.96 -6.30
C ARG A 35 -13.81 -7.22 -5.00
N CYS A 36 -13.10 -7.33 -3.90
CA CYS A 36 -13.64 -7.76 -2.61
C CYS A 36 -13.88 -6.61 -1.63
N LEU A 37 -13.21 -5.47 -1.85
CA LEU A 37 -13.17 -4.37 -0.90
C LEU A 37 -13.71 -3.08 -1.52
N ASP A 38 -14.92 -2.70 -1.11
CA ASP A 38 -15.54 -1.47 -1.58
C ASP A 38 -14.67 -0.25 -1.30
N GLY A 39 -14.41 0.52 -2.35
CA GLY A 39 -13.61 1.73 -2.31
C GLY A 39 -12.11 1.49 -2.25
N PHE A 40 -11.60 0.33 -2.65
CA PHE A 40 -10.18 0.11 -2.98
C PHE A 40 -10.08 -0.11 -4.49
N VAL A 41 -9.45 0.81 -5.22
CA VAL A 41 -9.45 0.82 -6.69
C VAL A 41 -8.13 1.36 -7.25
N ASP A 42 -7.94 1.19 -8.56
CA ASP A 42 -6.81 1.74 -9.32
C ASP A 42 -5.45 1.35 -8.73
N SER A 43 -5.34 0.08 -8.35
CA SER A 43 -4.09 -0.46 -7.81
C SER A 43 -3.05 -0.64 -8.92
N ALA A 44 -1.81 -0.29 -8.59
CA ALA A 44 -0.67 -0.48 -9.47
C ALA A 44 0.51 -1.04 -8.68
N VAL A 45 1.33 -1.84 -9.37
CA VAL A 45 2.63 -2.30 -8.87
C VAL A 45 3.69 -1.92 -9.90
N SER A 46 4.74 -1.25 -9.44
CA SER A 46 5.93 -0.99 -10.24
C SER A 46 7.16 -1.56 -9.53
N ALA A 47 8.20 -1.90 -10.31
CA ALA A 47 9.42 -2.46 -9.75
C ALA A 47 10.65 -2.01 -10.53
N ASP A 48 11.74 -1.75 -9.81
CA ASP A 48 13.07 -1.45 -10.32
C ASP A 48 14.07 -2.43 -9.69
N ALA A 49 14.43 -3.47 -10.45
CA ALA A 49 15.42 -4.46 -10.01
C ALA A 49 16.83 -3.88 -9.88
N GLY A 50 17.17 -2.81 -10.60
CA GLY A 50 18.46 -2.14 -10.47
C GLY A 50 18.61 -1.40 -9.14
N ARG A 51 17.48 -0.95 -8.56
CA ARG A 51 17.41 -0.31 -7.25
C ARG A 51 16.93 -1.23 -6.13
N ALA A 52 16.53 -2.46 -6.47
CA ALA A 52 15.84 -3.39 -5.57
C ALA A 52 14.60 -2.75 -4.91
N VAL A 53 13.80 -2.01 -5.68
CA VAL A 53 12.61 -1.30 -5.19
C VAL A 53 11.35 -1.87 -5.84
N MET A 54 10.30 -2.04 -5.04
CA MET A 54 8.93 -2.27 -5.51
C MET A 54 8.03 -1.19 -4.92
N GLU A 55 7.16 -0.62 -5.75
CA GLU A 55 6.20 0.39 -5.32
C GLU A 55 4.78 -0.13 -5.55
N ILE A 56 3.88 0.23 -4.63
CA ILE A 56 2.47 -0.08 -4.71
C ILE A 56 1.70 1.23 -4.59
N GLU A 57 0.75 1.44 -5.48
CA GLU A 57 -0.15 2.59 -5.46
C GLU A 57 -1.60 2.09 -5.48
N ALA A 58 -2.52 2.81 -4.85
CA ALA A 58 -3.96 2.58 -4.95
C ALA A 58 -4.76 3.78 -4.45
N ASP A 59 -5.97 3.94 -4.99
CA ASP A 59 -6.96 4.88 -4.49
C ASP A 59 -7.90 4.20 -3.49
N VAL A 60 -8.05 4.81 -2.31
CA VAL A 60 -8.82 4.23 -1.21
C VAL A 60 -9.81 5.22 -0.61
N SER A 61 -11.09 4.87 -0.65
CA SER A 61 -12.19 5.63 -0.07
C SER A 61 -12.64 5.08 1.29
N GLY A 62 -12.95 6.00 2.21
CA GLY A 62 -13.49 5.71 3.53
C GLY A 62 -14.39 6.82 4.06
N ASP A 63 -15.03 6.56 5.21
CA ASP A 63 -15.91 7.55 5.86
C ASP A 63 -15.14 8.77 6.37
N ASP A 64 -13.88 8.54 6.76
CA ASP A 64 -12.90 9.55 7.14
C ASP A 64 -11.49 9.08 6.73
N LEU A 65 -10.50 9.96 6.96
CA LEU A 65 -9.10 9.70 6.64
C LEU A 65 -8.55 8.47 7.37
N SER A 66 -8.92 8.28 8.64
CA SER A 66 -8.45 7.15 9.45
C SER A 66 -8.99 5.83 8.91
N HIS A 67 -10.27 5.79 8.54
CA HIS A 67 -10.90 4.63 7.93
C HIS A 67 -10.27 4.32 6.56
N ALA A 68 -10.04 5.32 5.70
CA ALA A 68 -9.39 5.12 4.41
C ALA A 68 -7.97 4.54 4.57
N ILE A 69 -7.15 5.08 5.47
CA ILE A 69 -5.79 4.58 5.74
C ILE A 69 -5.82 3.16 6.33
N ALA A 70 -6.70 2.88 7.28
CA ALA A 70 -6.82 1.54 7.87
C ALA A 70 -7.13 0.49 6.78
N LYS A 71 -8.07 0.83 5.90
CA LYS A 71 -8.49 -0.02 4.79
C LYS A 71 -7.35 -0.25 3.80
N ALA A 72 -6.68 0.82 3.37
CA ALA A 72 -5.55 0.79 2.46
C ALA A 72 -4.43 -0.12 3.00
N HIS A 73 -4.09 0.07 4.27
CA HIS A 73 -3.03 -0.66 4.95
C HIS A 73 -3.33 -2.16 5.09
N ALA A 74 -4.57 -2.50 5.41
CA ALA A 74 -5.01 -3.90 5.50
C ALA A 74 -5.00 -4.60 4.13
N ALA A 75 -5.48 -3.91 3.08
CA ALA A 75 -5.52 -4.44 1.72
C ALA A 75 -4.11 -4.76 1.20
N VAL A 76 -3.17 -3.81 1.32
CA VAL A 76 -1.79 -4.01 0.86
C VAL A 76 -1.10 -5.12 1.65
N ARG A 77 -1.24 -5.15 2.98
CA ARG A 77 -0.65 -6.22 3.81
C ARG A 77 -1.18 -7.59 3.42
N SER A 78 -2.49 -7.70 3.18
CA SER A 78 -3.13 -8.94 2.73
C SER A 78 -2.62 -9.40 1.36
N ALA A 79 -2.44 -8.46 0.42
CA ALA A 79 -1.90 -8.75 -0.89
C ALA A 79 -0.43 -9.26 -0.81
N LEU A 80 0.40 -8.62 0.01
CA LEU A 80 1.78 -9.05 0.27
C LEU A 80 1.82 -10.49 0.83
N HIS A 81 0.99 -10.79 1.83
CA HIS A 81 0.92 -12.14 2.42
C HIS A 81 0.46 -13.18 1.40
N SER A 82 -0.50 -12.84 0.55
CA SER A 82 -0.99 -13.72 -0.53
C SER A 82 0.09 -14.00 -1.59
N ALA A 83 1.00 -13.05 -1.81
CA ALA A 83 2.17 -13.23 -2.66
C ALA A 83 3.32 -14.03 -1.99
N GLY A 84 3.16 -14.39 -0.71
CA GLY A 84 4.16 -15.11 0.09
C GLY A 84 5.22 -14.20 0.75
N ILE A 85 4.98 -12.89 0.80
CA ILE A 85 5.90 -11.92 1.38
C ILE A 85 5.57 -11.72 2.87
N GLY A 86 6.57 -11.86 3.73
CA GLY A 86 6.43 -11.57 5.16
C GLY A 86 6.46 -10.08 5.47
N THR A 87 5.73 -9.65 6.50
CA THR A 87 5.69 -8.24 6.94
C THR A 87 6.02 -8.12 8.44
N PRO A 88 7.24 -8.48 8.87
CA PRO A 88 7.60 -8.57 10.30
C PRO A 88 7.53 -7.23 11.03
N ASP A 89 7.89 -6.13 10.35
CA ASP A 89 7.90 -4.77 10.90
C ASP A 89 6.77 -3.89 10.33
N TRP A 90 5.66 -4.51 9.93
CA TRP A 90 4.51 -3.77 9.40
C TRP A 90 3.96 -2.82 10.47
N PRO A 91 3.78 -1.52 10.17
CA PRO A 91 3.32 -0.59 11.18
C PRO A 91 1.92 -0.97 11.67
N THR A 92 1.61 -0.63 12.91
CA THR A 92 0.24 -0.63 13.41
C THR A 92 -0.54 0.51 12.74
N HIS A 93 -1.87 0.45 12.82
CA HIS A 93 -2.72 1.54 12.32
C HIS A 93 -2.34 2.91 12.92
N GLY A 94 -2.06 2.95 14.23
CA GLY A 94 -1.64 4.19 14.91
C GLY A 94 -0.31 4.73 14.42
N GLU A 95 0.66 3.86 14.13
CA GLU A 95 1.96 4.26 13.56
C GLU A 95 1.80 4.77 12.13
N ALA A 96 1.02 4.09 11.29
CA ALA A 96 0.71 4.54 9.93
C ALA A 96 0.04 5.91 9.92
N MET A 97 -0.96 6.13 10.78
CA MET A 97 -1.61 7.43 10.97
C MET A 97 -0.62 8.52 11.39
N SER A 98 0.32 8.21 12.29
CA SER A 98 1.34 9.15 12.74
C SER A 98 2.29 9.56 11.60
N MET A 99 2.63 8.64 10.70
CA MET A 99 3.45 8.92 9.52
C MET A 99 2.71 9.83 8.53
N VAL A 100 1.48 9.48 8.15
CA VAL A 100 0.68 10.28 7.21
C VAL A 100 0.44 11.70 7.73
N LEU A 101 0.14 11.84 9.02
CA LEU A 101 -0.05 13.17 9.63
C LEU A 101 1.24 14.00 9.68
N LYS A 102 2.41 13.37 9.74
CA LYS A 102 3.68 14.10 9.63
C LYS A 102 3.82 14.65 8.22
N ASP A 103 3.65 13.83 7.19
CA ASP A 103 3.78 14.26 5.80
C ASP A 103 2.77 15.37 5.45
N LEU A 104 1.50 15.22 5.83
CA LEU A 104 0.47 16.26 5.66
C LEU A 104 0.79 17.58 6.36
N ARG A 105 1.41 17.53 7.55
CA ARG A 105 1.84 18.75 8.26
C ARG A 105 3.03 19.42 7.57
N THR A 106 3.88 18.64 6.90
CA THR A 106 4.98 19.17 6.07
C THR A 106 4.48 19.79 4.77
N GLU A 107 3.34 19.32 4.24
CA GLU A 107 2.73 19.82 3.00
C GLU A 107 1.72 20.95 3.18
N GLN A 108 1.29 21.27 4.41
CA GLN A 108 0.41 22.42 4.67
C GLN A 108 1.20 23.74 4.53
N LEU A 109 1.48 24.13 3.29
CA LEU A 109 1.95 25.46 2.92
C LEU A 109 0.79 26.46 3.00
N VAL A 110 1.06 27.62 3.59
CA VAL A 110 0.22 28.83 3.51
C VAL A 110 0.04 29.24 2.05
#